data_AF-V5GTW0-F1
#
_entry.id   AF-V5GTW0-F1
#
_cell.length_a   1.000
_cell.length_b   1.000
_cell.length_c   1.000
_cell.angle_alpha   90.00
_cell.angle_beta   90.00
_cell.angle_gamma   90.00
#
_symmetry.space_group_name_H-M   'P 1'
#
loop_
_entity.id
_entity.type
_entity.pdbx_description
1 polymer ?
#
loop_
_entity_poly.entity_id
_entity_poly.type
_entity_poly.pdbx_seq_one_letter_code
_entity_poly.pdbx_strand_id
1 'polypeptide(L)'
;KFENNQFRSNIQTLLCQCQKPALDEILFKFWEIENIPKKSIASPADELCERIYLENISRDSIGRFSVALPFRHEEPCFSNSTDVALSYVLSLERRLLKIPTLYKEYSNFLQKYLDLNHMELVPKNISSNKVFYIPHNCIFKPDTLSTRLRVVFNASFKVNNVSLNDTFLVGPKLQKHIVQILLNFR
;
A
#
# COMPACT_ATOMS: atom_id res chain seq x y z
N LYS A 1 -45.96 -19.00 -81.88
CA LYS A 1 -45.51 -20.41 -81.98
C LYS A 1 -44.58 -20.64 -80.80
N PHE A 2 -44.92 -21.60 -79.96
CA PHE A 2 -44.26 -21.91 -78.69
C PHE A 2 -42.84 -22.43 -78.94
N GLU A 3 -41.86 -21.93 -78.18
CA GLU A 3 -40.65 -22.70 -77.88
C GLU A 3 -40.35 -22.62 -76.38
N ASN A 4 -40.42 -23.80 -75.77
CA ASN A 4 -39.93 -24.12 -74.44
C ASN A 4 -38.45 -23.77 -74.35
N ASN A 5 -38.05 -23.00 -73.34
CA ASN A 5 -36.67 -23.07 -72.87
C ASN A 5 -36.66 -23.29 -71.36
N GLN A 6 -36.23 -24.49 -71.00
CA GLN A 6 -35.97 -24.96 -69.65
C GLN A 6 -35.11 -23.93 -68.90
N PHE A 7 -35.65 -23.37 -67.82
CA PHE A 7 -34.82 -22.68 -66.84
C PHE A 7 -33.89 -23.71 -66.20
N ARG A 8 -32.68 -23.84 -66.72
CA ARG A 8 -31.57 -24.44 -65.97
C ARG A 8 -31.26 -23.50 -64.82
N SER A 9 -31.76 -23.82 -63.63
CA SER A 9 -31.28 -23.21 -62.40
C SER A 9 -29.82 -23.60 -62.24
N ASN A 10 -28.91 -22.66 -62.56
CA ASN A 10 -27.51 -22.79 -62.20
C ASN A 10 -27.43 -22.74 -60.67
N ILE A 11 -27.42 -23.90 -60.02
CA ILE A 11 -27.10 -24.01 -58.60
C ILE A 11 -25.61 -23.71 -58.47
N GLN A 12 -25.28 -22.47 -58.10
CA GLN A 12 -23.92 -22.12 -57.69
C GLN A 12 -23.70 -22.60 -56.25
N THR A 13 -22.85 -23.61 -56.09
CA THR A 13 -22.38 -24.03 -54.77
C THR A 13 -21.16 -23.19 -54.40
N LEU A 14 -21.33 -22.26 -53.45
CA LEU A 14 -20.23 -21.51 -52.86
C LEU A 14 -19.55 -22.39 -51.81
N LEU A 15 -18.35 -22.91 -52.12
CA LEU A 15 -17.53 -23.66 -51.18
C LEU A 15 -16.62 -22.68 -50.43
N CYS A 16 -17.00 -22.31 -49.20
CA CYS A 16 -16.14 -21.52 -48.32
C CYS A 16 -15.09 -22.45 -47.68
N GLN A 17 -13.87 -22.45 -48.21
CA GLN A 17 -12.74 -23.10 -47.55
C GLN A 17 -12.19 -22.16 -46.48
N CYS A 18 -12.62 -22.38 -45.24
CA CYS A 18 -12.00 -21.76 -44.09
C CYS A 18 -10.63 -22.42 -43.89
N GLN A 19 -9.55 -21.78 -44.36
CA GLN A 19 -8.19 -22.19 -44.01
C GLN A 19 -8.07 -22.09 -42.50
N LYS A 20 -7.93 -23.24 -41.84
CA LYS A 20 -7.63 -23.26 -40.40
C LYS A 20 -6.28 -22.56 -40.22
N PRO A 21 -6.18 -21.56 -39.33
CA PRO A 21 -4.88 -20.94 -39.05
C PRO A 21 -3.89 -22.04 -38.66
N ALA A 22 -2.62 -21.84 -39.04
CA ALA A 22 -1.57 -22.79 -38.70
C ALA A 22 -1.58 -23.03 -37.18
N LEU A 23 -1.33 -24.27 -36.74
CA LEU A 23 -1.37 -24.63 -35.32
C LEU A 23 -0.54 -23.68 -34.46
N ASP A 24 0.62 -23.26 -34.98
CA ASP A 24 1.52 -22.32 -34.34
C ASP A 24 0.87 -20.94 -34.14
N GLU A 25 0.06 -20.48 -35.09
CA GLU A 25 -0.68 -19.21 -34.98
C GLU A 25 -1.80 -19.29 -33.93
N ILE A 26 -2.45 -20.45 -33.81
CA ILE A 26 -3.47 -20.70 -32.79
C ILE A 26 -2.81 -20.77 -31.40
N LEU A 27 -1.69 -21.48 -31.27
CA LEU A 27 -0.92 -21.57 -30.03
C LEU A 27 -0.38 -20.20 -29.61
N PHE A 28 0.11 -19.41 -30.57
CA PHE A 28 0.59 -18.07 -30.31
C PHE A 28 -0.53 -17.16 -29.82
N LYS A 29 -1.70 -17.15 -30.48
CA LYS A 29 -2.88 -16.38 -30.04
C LYS A 29 -3.40 -16.86 -28.69
N PHE A 30 -3.39 -18.17 -28.44
CA PHE A 30 -3.77 -18.72 -27.14
C PHE A 30 -2.84 -18.20 -26.04
N TRP A 31 -1.52 -18.21 -26.25
CA TRP A 31 -0.56 -17.64 -25.30
C TRP A 31 -0.69 -16.13 -25.18
N GLU A 32 -0.95 -15.37 -26.25
CA GLU A 32 -1.22 -13.93 -26.14
C GLU A 32 -2.46 -13.62 -25.30
N ILE A 33 -3.52 -14.42 -25.42
CA ILE A 33 -4.76 -14.26 -24.65
C ILE A 33 -4.55 -14.66 -23.18
N GLU A 34 -3.78 -15.72 -22.91
CA GLU A 34 -3.41 -16.10 -21.53
C GLU A 34 -2.44 -15.11 -20.87
N ASN A 35 -1.65 -14.38 -21.68
CA ASN A 35 -0.69 -13.40 -21.19
C ASN A 35 -1.40 -12.08 -20.83
N ILE A 36 -1.73 -11.92 -19.54
CA ILE A 36 -2.20 -10.65 -18.98
C ILE A 36 -1.12 -9.57 -19.21
N PRO A 37 -1.44 -8.42 -19.84
CA PRO A 37 -0.46 -7.36 -20.11
C PRO A 37 0.25 -6.93 -18.82
N LYS A 38 1.58 -7.00 -18.81
CA LYS A 38 2.42 -6.72 -17.63
C LYS A 38 2.62 -5.23 -17.33
N LYS A 39 1.99 -4.32 -18.07
CA LYS A 39 2.35 -2.90 -18.01
C LYS A 39 1.55 -2.19 -16.91
N SER A 40 2.06 -2.18 -15.69
CA SER A 40 1.74 -1.10 -14.76
C SER A 40 2.31 0.18 -15.34
N ILE A 41 1.46 1.09 -15.80
CA ILE A 41 1.89 2.45 -16.13
C ILE A 41 2.27 3.08 -14.79
N ALA A 42 3.57 3.29 -14.57
CA ALA A 42 4.04 3.98 -13.38
C ALA A 42 3.56 5.44 -13.44
N SER A 43 2.92 5.90 -12.38
CA SER A 43 2.61 7.33 -12.28
C SER A 43 3.89 8.13 -12.01
N PRO A 44 3.93 9.44 -12.32
CA PRO A 44 5.08 10.27 -11.96
C PRO A 44 5.44 10.23 -10.46
N ALA A 45 4.44 10.02 -9.60
CA ALA A 45 4.63 9.83 -8.17
C ALA A 45 5.28 8.48 -7.82
N ASP A 46 4.97 7.43 -8.58
CA ASP A 46 5.61 6.11 -8.42
C ASP A 46 7.06 6.17 -8.85
N GLU A 47 7.35 6.82 -9.99
CA GLU A 47 8.71 7.02 -10.48
C GLU A 47 9.56 7.84 -9.49
N LEU A 48 8.98 8.88 -8.90
CA LEU A 48 9.65 9.67 -7.86
C LEU A 48 9.92 8.82 -6.60
N CYS A 49 8.95 8.03 -6.17
CA CYS A 49 9.10 7.14 -5.01
C CYS A 49 10.20 6.10 -5.24
N GLU A 50 10.22 5.49 -6.43
CA GLU A 50 11.24 4.52 -6.81
C GLU A 50 12.63 5.16 -6.90
N ARG A 51 12.73 6.38 -7.43
CA ARG A 51 13.99 7.15 -7.43
C ARG A 51 14.52 7.38 -6.02
N ILE A 52 13.68 7.90 -5.12
CA ILE A 52 14.07 8.13 -3.71
C ILE A 52 14.54 6.82 -3.06
N TYR A 53 13.85 5.70 -3.32
CA TYR A 53 14.24 4.40 -2.81
C TYR A 53 15.61 3.96 -3.34
N LEU A 54 15.83 4.01 -4.65
CA LEU A 54 17.09 3.59 -5.27
C LEU A 54 18.28 4.44 -4.82
N GLU A 55 18.07 5.74 -4.63
CA GLU A 55 19.11 6.67 -4.18
C GLU A 55 19.48 6.50 -2.70
N ASN A 56 18.53 6.08 -1.85
CA ASN A 56 18.71 6.08 -0.39
C ASN A 56 18.72 4.68 0.25
N ILE A 57 18.56 3.62 -0.54
CA ILE A 57 18.64 2.26 -0.01
C ILE A 57 20.08 1.93 0.39
N SER A 58 20.24 1.47 1.62
CA SER A 58 21.51 0.98 2.14
C SER A 58 21.29 -0.25 3.02
N ARG A 59 22.38 -0.91 3.40
CA ARG A 59 22.36 -1.95 4.43
C ARG A 59 23.20 -1.51 5.61
N ASP A 60 22.67 -1.74 6.81
CA ASP A 60 23.44 -1.53 8.03
C ASP A 60 24.51 -2.62 8.24
N SER A 61 25.34 -2.47 9.27
CA SER A 61 26.41 -3.41 9.60
C SER A 61 25.92 -4.83 9.95
N ILE A 62 24.62 -5.00 10.22
CA ILE A 62 23.96 -6.27 10.57
C ILE A 62 23.23 -6.85 9.33
N GLY A 63 23.24 -6.14 8.20
CA GLY A 63 22.64 -6.56 6.94
C GLY A 63 21.16 -6.21 6.78
N ARG A 64 20.57 -5.40 7.69
CA ARG A 64 19.20 -4.90 7.54
C ARG A 64 19.15 -3.78 6.52
N PHE A 65 18.09 -3.75 5.72
CA PHE A 65 17.86 -2.63 4.80
C PHE A 65 17.44 -1.39 5.57
N SER A 66 18.09 -0.27 5.27
CA SER A 66 17.69 1.07 5.68
C SER A 66 17.26 1.83 4.43
N VAL A 67 16.09 2.48 4.51
CA VAL A 67 15.49 3.23 3.41
C VAL A 67 15.04 4.59 3.93
N ALA A 68 15.20 5.63 3.12
CA ALA A 68 14.65 6.94 3.44
C ALA A 68 13.12 6.91 3.35
N LEU A 69 12.47 7.73 4.18
CA LEU A 69 11.03 7.96 4.08
C LEU A 69 10.74 8.73 2.77
N PRO A 70 9.81 8.25 1.93
CA PRO A 70 9.58 8.84 0.61
C PRO A 70 8.63 10.04 0.71
N PHE A 71 9.12 11.20 1.15
CA PHE A 71 8.31 12.41 1.22
C PHE A 71 7.93 12.93 -0.18
N ARG A 72 6.72 13.47 -0.31
CA ARG A 72 6.23 14.13 -1.54
C ARG A 72 6.96 15.45 -1.83
N HIS A 73 7.44 16.10 -0.78
CA HIS A 73 8.16 17.37 -0.83
C HIS A 73 9.42 17.23 0.03
N GLU A 74 10.52 17.86 -0.37
CA GLU A 74 11.81 17.77 0.33
C GLU A 74 11.73 18.30 1.78
N GLU A 75 10.92 19.33 2.01
CA GLU A 75 10.74 19.93 3.33
C GLU A 75 9.25 20.00 3.71
N PRO A 76 8.67 18.91 4.22
CA PRO A 76 7.30 18.94 4.74
C PRO A 76 7.25 19.81 6.01
N CYS A 77 6.25 20.70 6.08
CA CYS A 77 6.01 21.55 7.24
C CYS A 77 4.99 20.88 8.17
N PHE A 78 5.38 20.62 9.42
CA PHE A 78 4.57 19.88 10.41
C PHE A 78 4.08 20.75 11.57
N SER A 79 3.95 22.06 11.32
CA SER A 79 3.54 23.04 12.32
C SER A 79 2.22 22.65 13.01
N ASN A 80 2.18 22.87 14.33
CA ASN A 80 1.01 22.72 15.20
C ASN A 80 0.54 21.27 15.49
N SER A 81 1.33 20.25 15.18
CA SER A 81 1.02 18.86 15.60
C SER A 81 1.13 18.62 17.12
N THR A 82 1.90 19.46 17.82
CA THR A 82 2.14 19.41 19.27
C THR A 82 0.87 19.44 20.09
N ASP A 83 0.02 20.43 19.86
CA ASP A 83 -1.11 20.74 20.74
C ASP A 83 -2.15 19.63 20.67
N VAL A 84 -2.33 19.06 19.47
CA VAL A 84 -3.23 17.93 19.29
C VAL A 84 -2.64 16.68 19.92
N ALA A 85 -1.38 16.34 19.67
CA ALA A 85 -0.74 15.19 20.31
C ALA A 85 -0.81 15.29 21.85
N LEU A 86 -0.57 16.48 22.41
CA LEU A 86 -0.68 16.76 23.84
C LEU A 86 -2.10 16.49 24.37
N SER A 87 -3.13 16.99 23.69
CA SER A 87 -4.54 16.76 24.07
C SER A 87 -4.89 15.27 24.13
N TYR A 88 -4.41 14.47 23.17
CA TYR A 88 -4.58 13.02 23.16
C TYR A 88 -3.87 12.36 24.35
N VAL A 89 -2.63 12.76 24.64
CA VAL A 89 -1.87 12.23 25.78
C VAL A 89 -2.56 12.55 27.11
N LEU A 90 -3.03 13.78 27.31
CA LEU A 90 -3.76 14.17 28.53
C LEU A 90 -5.10 13.44 28.68
N SER A 91 -5.78 13.16 27.56
CA SER A 91 -6.99 12.33 27.57
C SER A 91 -6.68 10.87 27.95
N LEU A 92 -5.61 10.32 27.37
CA LEU A 92 -5.13 8.97 27.66
C LEU A 92 -4.74 8.84 29.13
N GLU A 93 -3.93 9.76 29.65
CA GLU A 93 -3.46 9.78 31.03
C GLU A 93 -4.63 9.76 32.03
N ARG A 94 -5.65 10.62 31.83
CA ARG A 94 -6.87 10.62 32.64
C ARG A 94 -7.57 9.26 32.65
N ARG A 95 -7.55 8.53 31.54
CA ARG A 95 -8.13 7.17 31.45
C ARG A 95 -7.24 6.14 32.13
N LEU A 96 -5.91 6.23 31.97
CA LEU A 96 -4.96 5.32 32.63
C LEU A 96 -5.09 5.42 34.16
N LEU A 97 -5.16 6.65 34.71
CA LEU A 97 -5.30 6.87 36.15
C LEU A 97 -6.59 6.28 36.75
N LYS A 98 -7.66 6.21 35.95
CA LYS A 98 -8.94 5.62 36.38
C LYS A 98 -8.94 4.09 36.36
N ILE A 99 -8.06 3.45 35.58
CA ILE A 99 -8.09 2.01 35.31
C ILE A 99 -6.69 1.43 35.59
N PRO A 100 -6.41 0.96 36.83
CA PRO A 100 -5.06 0.52 37.22
C PRO A 100 -4.49 -0.62 36.38
N THR A 101 -5.34 -1.55 35.93
CA THR A 101 -4.93 -2.67 35.07
C THR A 101 -4.46 -2.17 33.71
N LEU A 102 -5.18 -1.22 33.11
CA LEU A 102 -4.80 -0.58 31.85
C LEU A 102 -3.49 0.21 32.01
N TYR A 103 -3.34 0.97 33.11
CA TYR A 103 -2.10 1.70 33.40
C TYR A 103 -0.90 0.75 33.39
N LYS A 104 -0.98 -0.35 34.16
CA LYS A 104 0.09 -1.34 34.27
C LYS A 104 0.46 -1.93 32.90
N GLU A 105 -0.52 -2.37 32.13
CA GLU A 105 -0.27 -2.93 30.79
C GLU A 105 0.33 -1.89 29.83
N TYR A 106 -0.09 -0.62 29.95
CA TYR A 106 0.41 0.47 29.13
C TYR A 106 1.86 0.82 29.46
N SER A 107 2.20 0.91 30.76
CA SER A 107 3.58 1.11 31.21
C SER A 107 4.48 -0.04 30.76
N ASN A 108 4.03 -1.29 30.87
CA ASN A 108 4.77 -2.46 30.39
C ASN A 108 5.00 -2.41 28.87
N PHE A 109 4.00 -1.99 28.10
CA PHE A 109 4.14 -1.79 26.65
C PHE A 109 5.22 -0.75 26.34
N LEU A 110 5.17 0.43 26.99
CA LEU A 110 6.17 1.48 26.77
C LEU A 110 7.58 1.01 27.15
N GLN A 111 7.75 0.37 28.31
CA GLN A 111 9.06 -0.14 28.71
C GLN A 111 9.61 -1.14 27.69
N LYS A 112 8.79 -2.11 27.26
CA LYS A 112 9.21 -3.06 26.22
C LYS A 112 9.57 -2.37 24.90
N TYR A 113 8.83 -1.34 24.52
CA TYR A 113 9.09 -0.58 23.29
C TYR A 113 10.43 0.18 23.38
N LEU A 114 10.81 0.65 24.57
CA LEU A 114 12.14 1.22 24.85
C LEU A 114 13.24 0.15 24.82
N ASP A 115 13.04 -0.97 25.53
CA ASP A 115 14.02 -2.06 25.65
C ASP A 115 14.37 -2.68 24.28
N LEU A 116 13.40 -2.70 23.36
CA LEU A 116 13.57 -3.16 21.98
C LEU A 116 14.22 -2.12 21.06
N ASN A 117 14.60 -0.94 21.59
CA ASN A 117 15.09 0.20 20.82
C ASN A 117 14.12 0.65 19.71
N HIS A 118 12.81 0.52 19.94
CA HIS A 118 11.78 1.01 19.02
C HIS A 118 11.37 2.47 19.29
N MET A 119 11.79 3.03 20.44
CA MET A 119 11.71 4.45 20.75
C MET A 119 12.95 4.91 21.50
N GLU A 120 13.19 6.21 21.45
CA GLU A 120 14.25 6.89 22.20
C GLU A 120 13.74 8.23 22.72
N LEU A 121 14.47 8.81 23.66
CA LEU A 121 14.14 10.13 24.18
C LEU A 121 14.41 11.19 23.11
N VAL A 122 13.40 12.00 22.82
CA VAL A 122 13.49 13.11 21.85
C VAL A 122 14.53 14.15 22.33
N PRO A 123 15.53 14.53 21.50
CA PRO A 123 16.49 15.58 21.83
C PRO A 123 15.81 16.93 22.13
N LYS A 124 16.38 17.71 23.08
CA LYS A 124 15.80 19.00 23.49
C LYS A 124 15.88 20.12 22.44
N ASN A 125 16.80 20.01 21.47
CA ASN A 125 17.16 21.10 20.56
C ASN A 125 16.58 20.91 19.14
N ILE A 126 15.42 20.26 18.99
CA ILE A 126 14.86 20.01 17.67
C ILE A 126 14.00 21.19 17.22
N SER A 127 14.23 21.66 16.01
CA SER A 127 13.42 22.68 15.34
C SER A 127 11.99 22.18 15.12
N SER A 128 11.01 22.84 15.75
CA SER A 128 9.59 22.46 15.76
C SER A 128 8.98 22.25 14.37
N ASN A 129 9.45 23.00 13.37
CA ASN A 129 8.87 22.97 12.02
C ASN A 129 9.14 21.67 11.25
N LYS A 130 10.13 20.88 11.68
CA LYS A 130 10.48 19.58 11.07
C LYS A 130 10.02 18.38 11.90
N VAL A 131 9.22 18.61 12.96
CA VAL A 131 8.75 17.56 13.86
C VAL A 131 7.25 17.37 13.71
N PHE A 132 6.84 16.13 13.47
CA PHE A 132 5.44 15.74 13.54
C PHE A 132 5.19 14.86 14.76
N TYR A 133 4.35 15.33 15.69
CA TYR A 133 3.93 14.53 16.84
C TYR A 133 2.72 13.69 16.47
N ILE A 134 2.91 12.36 16.43
CA ILE A 134 1.83 11.43 16.11
C ILE A 134 1.02 11.16 17.38
N PRO A 135 -0.29 11.50 17.42
CA PRO A 135 -1.14 11.12 18.54
C PRO A 135 -1.25 9.59 18.60
N HIS A 136 -1.24 9.04 19.81
CA HIS A 136 -1.40 7.61 20.03
C HIS A 136 -2.50 7.33 21.04
N ASN A 137 -3.18 6.21 20.83
CA ASN A 137 -4.25 5.71 21.69
C ASN A 137 -4.02 4.23 21.98
N CYS A 138 -4.66 3.69 23.02
CA CYS A 138 -4.63 2.27 23.27
C CYS A 138 -6.02 1.63 23.25
N ILE A 139 -6.08 0.42 22.69
CA ILE A 139 -7.24 -0.45 22.67
C ILE A 139 -7.00 -1.53 23.73
N PHE A 140 -7.85 -1.55 24.74
CA PHE A 140 -7.75 -2.48 25.86
C PHE A 140 -8.89 -3.49 25.78
N LYS A 141 -8.53 -4.78 25.75
CA LYS A 141 -9.46 -5.90 25.74
C LYS A 141 -8.98 -6.92 26.78
N PRO A 142 -9.45 -6.85 28.03
CA PRO A 142 -8.93 -7.70 29.11
C PRO A 142 -9.19 -9.20 28.87
N ASP A 143 -10.27 -9.53 28.17
CA ASP A 143 -10.77 -10.91 28.00
C ASP A 143 -10.20 -11.63 26.76
N THR A 144 -9.20 -11.05 26.08
CA THR A 144 -8.58 -11.69 24.90
C THR A 144 -7.47 -12.67 25.29
N LEU A 145 -7.45 -13.82 24.62
CA LEU A 145 -6.41 -14.84 24.78
C LEU A 145 -5.03 -14.41 24.26
N SER A 146 -4.98 -13.45 23.34
CA SER A 146 -3.73 -12.97 22.73
C SER A 146 -3.15 -11.77 23.48
N THR A 147 -3.37 -10.56 22.95
CA THR A 147 -2.86 -9.31 23.52
C THR A 147 -4.00 -8.54 24.18
N ARG A 148 -3.85 -8.28 25.48
CA ARG A 148 -4.81 -7.48 26.26
C ARG A 148 -4.77 -6.00 25.89
N LEU A 149 -3.61 -5.50 25.43
CA LEU A 149 -3.40 -4.12 25.06
C LEU A 149 -2.80 -4.01 23.66
N ARG A 150 -3.28 -3.04 22.87
CA ARG A 150 -2.66 -2.60 21.62
C ARG A 150 -2.56 -1.08 21.62
N VAL A 151 -1.37 -0.54 21.35
CA VAL A 151 -1.18 0.89 21.13
C VAL A 151 -1.21 1.17 19.63
N VAL A 152 -1.95 2.20 19.25
CA VAL A 152 -2.20 2.60 17.86
C VAL A 152 -1.75 4.05 17.69
N PHE A 153 -0.86 4.28 16.73
CA PHE A 153 -0.39 5.60 16.33
C PHE A 153 -1.24 6.10 15.15
N ASN A 154 -1.85 7.27 15.30
CA ASN A 154 -2.72 7.82 14.27
C ASN A 154 -1.98 8.84 13.39
N ALA A 155 -1.25 8.33 12.39
CA ALA A 155 -0.56 9.14 11.39
C ALA A 155 -1.50 9.77 10.33
N SER A 156 -2.79 9.42 10.35
CA SER A 156 -3.83 9.99 9.48
C SER A 156 -4.54 11.20 10.09
N PHE A 157 -4.25 11.53 11.35
CA PHE A 157 -4.77 12.75 11.96
C PHE A 157 -4.22 13.98 11.21
N LYS A 158 -5.10 14.95 10.94
CA LYS A 158 -4.79 16.13 10.14
C LYS A 158 -4.59 17.37 10.99
N VAL A 159 -3.47 18.05 10.76
CA VAL A 159 -3.23 19.42 11.23
C VAL A 159 -3.27 20.32 10.01
N ASN A 160 -4.03 21.43 10.06
CA ASN A 160 -4.16 22.33 8.91
C ASN A 160 -4.55 21.60 7.60
N ASN A 161 -5.42 20.58 7.70
CA ASN A 161 -5.88 19.72 6.60
C ASN A 161 -4.82 18.78 5.98
N VAL A 162 -3.63 18.65 6.58
CA VAL A 162 -2.56 17.75 6.14
C VAL A 162 -2.26 16.73 7.24
N SER A 163 -2.24 15.44 6.90
CA SER A 163 -1.76 14.37 7.79
C SER A 163 -0.34 13.94 7.43
N LEU A 164 0.34 13.24 8.33
CA LEU A 164 1.66 12.67 8.03
C LEU A 164 1.58 11.70 6.83
N ASN A 165 0.53 10.89 6.76
CA ASN A 165 0.30 9.99 5.63
C ASN A 165 0.11 10.74 4.29
N ASP A 166 -0.45 11.95 4.31
CA ASP A 166 -0.59 12.79 3.12
C ASP A 166 0.76 13.34 2.63
N THR A 167 1.79 13.35 3.48
CA THR A 167 3.14 13.82 3.12
C THR A 167 4.01 12.75 2.48
N PHE A 168 3.62 11.47 2.55
CA PHE A 168 4.37 10.37 1.95
C PHE A 168 3.86 10.01 0.55
N LEU A 169 4.79 9.57 -0.30
CA LEU A 169 4.50 8.84 -1.52
C LEU A 169 4.12 7.41 -1.14
N VAL A 170 3.09 6.87 -1.79
CA VAL A 170 2.64 5.48 -1.57
C VAL A 170 3.55 4.50 -2.30
N GLY A 171 4.09 4.92 -3.44
CA GLY A 171 4.86 4.09 -4.34
C GLY A 171 4.02 3.11 -5.14
N PRO A 172 4.65 2.43 -6.12
CA PRO A 172 3.95 1.50 -6.99
C PRO A 172 3.45 0.28 -6.24
N LYS A 173 2.29 -0.25 -6.66
CA LYS A 173 1.72 -1.48 -6.09
C LYS A 173 2.55 -2.70 -6.53
N LEU A 174 3.41 -3.19 -5.64
CA LEU A 174 4.26 -4.37 -5.89
C LEU A 174 3.48 -5.71 -5.84
N GLN A 175 2.33 -5.72 -5.17
CA GLN A 175 1.52 -6.93 -5.05
C GLN A 175 0.70 -7.19 -6.32
N LYS A 176 0.87 -8.39 -6.89
CA LYS A 176 0.03 -8.86 -8.00
C LYS A 176 -1.45 -8.89 -7.60
N HIS A 177 -2.32 -8.66 -8.57
CA HIS A 177 -3.76 -8.75 -8.33
C HIS A 177 -4.13 -10.17 -7.92
N ILE A 178 -4.99 -10.34 -6.91
CA ILE A 178 -5.35 -11.68 -6.41
C ILE A 178 -5.93 -12.58 -7.50
N VAL A 179 -6.76 -12.03 -8.39
CA VAL A 179 -7.31 -12.79 -9.54
C VAL A 179 -6.19 -13.26 -10.47
N GLN A 180 -5.17 -12.43 -10.72
CA GLN A 180 -4.02 -12.84 -11.53
C GLN A 180 -3.22 -13.95 -10.84
N ILE A 181 -3.10 -13.93 -9.52
CA ILE A 181 -2.45 -15.02 -8.77
C ILE A 181 -3.26 -16.31 -8.93
N LEU A 182 -4.58 -16.26 -8.75
CA LEU A 182 -5.48 -17.41 -8.86
C LEU A 182 -5.51 -18.00 -10.27
N LEU A 183 -5.53 -17.17 -11.32
CA LEU A 183 -5.52 -17.63 -12.71
C LEU A 183 -4.19 -18.27 -13.12
N ASN A 184 -3.08 -17.83 -12.53
CA ASN A 184 -1.75 -18.39 -12.81
C ASN A 184 -1.38 -19.56 -11.88
N PHE A 185 -2.28 -19.94 -10.97
CA PHE A 185 -2.08 -21.10 -10.10
C PHE A 185 -2.35 -22.36 -10.94
N ARG A 186 -1.27 -23.00 -11.40
CA ARG A 186 -1.29 -24.28 -12.11
C ARG A 186 -1.05 -25.43 -11.15
#